data_AF-A0A484Z8S0-F1
#
_entry.id   AF-A0A484Z8S0-F1
#
_cell.length_a   1.000
_cell.length_b   1.000
_cell.length_c   1.000
_cell.angle_alpha   90.00
_cell.angle_beta   90.00
_cell.angle_gamma   90.00
#
_symmetry.space_group_name_H-M   'P 1'
#
loop_
_entity.id
_entity.type
_entity.pdbx_description
1 polymer ?
#
loop_
_entity_poly.entity_id
_entity_poly.type
_entity_poly.pdbx_seq_one_letter_code
_entity_poly.pdbx_strand_id
1 'polypeptide(L)'
;MSDIYPAEDLWLANNSMGAHLRETLLSLPGSEWEKEDYLNLIAQLDEEGHDDFTRVRELLGLATGKDNGWYTLRIGELKAMLALAGGDLDQALAWTEWTMEFNQSVFSAERTNYYRCLQTLLLLSQEEDREPLQYLNAFVRMYGAEAVEAASAALSGEEPFYGLQAVDSDLHAFPAHQSLLKAYEKLQKAKAAYWSK
;
A
#
# COMPACT_ATOMS: atom_id res chain seq x y z
N MET A 1 4.58 18.29 -34.13
CA MET A 1 5.10 16.91 -34.09
C MET A 1 6.15 16.82 -32.98
N SER A 2 5.71 16.98 -31.74
CA SER A 2 6.55 16.77 -30.54
C SER A 2 5.85 15.86 -29.53
N ASP A 3 4.70 15.32 -29.92
CA ASP A 3 3.81 14.49 -29.14
C ASP A 3 4.47 13.13 -28.91
N ILE A 4 4.69 12.79 -27.63
CA ILE A 4 5.31 11.52 -27.22
C ILE A 4 4.24 10.48 -26.90
N TYR A 5 3.11 10.93 -26.36
CA TYR A 5 1.95 10.11 -26.00
C TYR A 5 0.75 10.51 -26.87
N PRO A 6 -0.11 9.54 -27.21
CA PRO A 6 -1.34 9.81 -27.94
C PRO A 6 -2.32 10.63 -27.09
N ALA A 7 -3.23 11.39 -27.72
CA ALA A 7 -4.12 12.31 -27.01
C ALA A 7 -5.16 11.57 -26.14
N GLU A 8 -5.45 10.32 -26.47
CA GLU A 8 -6.33 9.42 -25.75
C GLU A 8 -5.82 9.12 -24.32
N ASP A 9 -4.51 9.22 -24.08
CA ASP A 9 -3.91 9.02 -22.75
C ASP A 9 -4.40 10.08 -21.73
N LEU A 10 -4.93 11.22 -22.19
CA LEU A 10 -5.58 12.19 -21.30
C LEU A 10 -6.82 11.62 -20.60
N TRP A 11 -7.44 10.59 -21.17
CA TRP A 11 -8.59 9.88 -20.59
C TRP A 11 -8.19 8.53 -19.99
N LEU A 12 -7.33 7.78 -20.68
CA LEU A 12 -7.02 6.39 -20.33
C LEU A 12 -5.83 6.24 -19.38
N ALA A 13 -4.87 7.17 -19.38
CA ALA A 13 -3.60 7.05 -18.67
C ALA A 13 -3.15 8.38 -18.05
N ASN A 14 -4.12 9.19 -17.59
CA ASN A 14 -3.85 10.50 -17.02
C ASN A 14 -3.13 10.37 -15.68
N ASN A 15 -1.94 10.94 -15.56
CA ASN A 15 -1.13 10.88 -14.34
C ASN A 15 -1.74 11.64 -13.14
N SER A 16 -2.86 12.34 -13.32
CA SER A 16 -3.64 12.97 -12.26
C SER A 16 -4.90 12.20 -11.86
N MET A 17 -5.18 11.04 -12.48
CA MET A 17 -6.44 10.30 -12.27
C MET A 17 -6.68 9.90 -10.81
N GLY A 18 -5.63 9.61 -10.04
CA GLY A 18 -5.74 9.21 -8.63
C GLY A 18 -5.57 10.36 -7.64
N ALA A 19 -5.55 11.62 -8.09
CA ALA A 19 -5.26 12.75 -7.23
C ALA A 19 -6.32 12.95 -6.13
N HIS A 20 -7.59 12.66 -6.41
CA HIS A 20 -8.69 12.75 -5.43
C HIS A 20 -8.60 11.68 -4.34
N LEU A 21 -7.99 10.52 -4.64
CA LEU A 21 -7.78 9.45 -3.66
C LEU A 21 -6.61 9.73 -2.71
N ARG A 22 -5.79 10.76 -2.96
CA ARG A 22 -4.54 10.98 -2.21
C ARG A 22 -4.77 11.10 -0.71
N GLU A 23 -5.70 11.96 -0.29
CA GLU A 23 -5.97 12.20 1.14
C GLU A 23 -6.50 10.93 1.82
N THR A 24 -7.46 10.26 1.18
CA THR A 24 -8.02 8.98 1.60
C THR A 24 -6.93 7.93 1.79
N LEU A 25 -6.09 7.68 0.77
CA LEU A 25 -5.07 6.63 0.85
C LEU A 25 -3.97 6.94 1.86
N LEU A 26 -3.54 8.21 1.98
CA LEU A 26 -2.50 8.60 2.95
C LEU A 26 -2.97 8.54 4.41
N SER A 27 -4.28 8.58 4.64
CA SER A 27 -4.88 8.51 5.99
C SER A 27 -5.19 7.08 6.46
N LEU A 28 -5.09 6.07 5.58
CA LEU A 28 -5.34 4.66 5.94
C LEU A 28 -4.46 4.13 7.09
N PRO A 29 -3.14 4.44 7.15
CA PRO A 29 -2.35 3.96 8.28
C PRO A 29 -2.80 4.60 9.60
N GLY A 30 -3.37 3.78 10.49
CA GLY A 30 -3.96 4.25 11.75
C GLY A 30 -5.39 4.79 11.62
N SER A 31 -6.06 4.55 10.49
CA SER A 31 -7.49 4.84 10.39
C SER A 31 -8.32 3.86 11.23
N GLU A 32 -9.43 4.37 11.76
CA GLU A 32 -10.43 3.59 12.51
C GLU A 32 -11.80 3.72 11.83
N TRP A 33 -11.86 3.41 10.53
CA TRP A 33 -13.13 3.42 9.79
C TRP A 33 -13.96 2.17 10.09
N GLU A 34 -15.24 2.23 9.74
CA GLU A 34 -16.09 1.04 9.74
C GLU A 34 -15.61 0.05 8.68
N LYS A 35 -15.82 -1.24 8.93
CA LYS A 35 -15.32 -2.31 8.05
C LYS A 35 -15.82 -2.16 6.62
N GLU A 36 -17.08 -1.78 6.46
CA GLU A 36 -17.72 -1.55 5.16
C GLU A 36 -17.03 -0.43 4.38
N ASP A 37 -16.50 0.60 5.02
CA ASP A 37 -15.83 1.72 4.33
C ASP A 37 -14.53 1.28 3.66
N TYR A 38 -13.77 0.37 4.29
CA TYR A 38 -12.58 -0.21 3.67
C TYR A 38 -12.93 -1.07 2.45
N LEU A 39 -14.00 -1.85 2.51
CA LEU A 39 -14.46 -2.68 1.40
C LEU A 39 -15.05 -1.83 0.26
N ASN A 40 -15.77 -0.75 0.59
CA ASN A 40 -16.26 0.21 -0.38
C ASN A 40 -15.11 0.89 -1.14
N LEU A 41 -13.97 1.14 -0.47
CA LEU A 41 -12.79 1.67 -1.15
C LEU A 41 -12.19 0.68 -2.15
N ILE A 42 -12.26 -0.63 -1.89
CA ILE A 42 -11.86 -1.65 -2.89
C ILE A 42 -12.76 -1.54 -4.13
N ALA A 43 -14.09 -1.50 -3.93
CA ALA A 43 -15.04 -1.36 -5.02
C ALA A 43 -14.83 -0.06 -5.81
N GLN A 44 -14.55 1.06 -5.13
CA GLN A 44 -14.23 2.33 -5.78
C GLN A 44 -12.98 2.21 -6.66
N LEU A 45 -11.92 1.53 -6.20
CA LEU A 45 -10.71 1.34 -6.99
C LEU A 45 -10.97 0.52 -8.26
N ASP A 46 -11.86 -0.48 -8.18
CA ASP A 46 -12.29 -1.29 -9.32
C ASP A 46 -13.18 -0.52 -10.30
N GLU A 47 -14.14 0.26 -9.79
CA GLU A 47 -15.04 1.10 -10.60
C GLU A 47 -14.29 2.20 -11.36
N GLU A 48 -13.27 2.79 -10.72
CA GLU A 48 -12.37 3.76 -11.36
C GLU A 48 -11.40 3.12 -12.35
N GLY A 49 -11.30 1.79 -12.38
CA GLY A 49 -10.52 1.03 -13.35
C GLY A 49 -9.01 1.10 -13.13
N HIS A 50 -8.55 1.27 -11.89
CA HIS A 50 -7.12 1.27 -11.58
C HIS A 50 -6.52 -0.13 -11.79
N ASP A 51 -5.48 -0.23 -12.60
CA ASP A 51 -4.74 -1.48 -12.79
C ASP A 51 -4.10 -1.92 -11.45
N ASP A 52 -4.32 -3.17 -11.04
CA ASP A 52 -3.77 -3.77 -9.82
C ASP A 52 -2.24 -3.68 -9.74
N PHE A 53 -1.57 -3.66 -10.89
CA PHE A 53 -0.11 -3.52 -10.98
C PHE A 53 0.38 -2.09 -10.76
N THR A 54 -0.51 -1.09 -10.80
CA THR A 54 -0.16 0.32 -10.61
C THR A 54 0.48 0.51 -9.24
N ARG A 55 1.64 1.18 -9.19
CA ARG A 55 2.27 1.52 -7.92
C ARG A 55 1.54 2.70 -7.30
N VAL A 56 1.14 2.58 -6.04
CA VAL A 56 0.43 3.64 -5.32
C VAL A 56 1.27 4.92 -5.25
N ARG A 57 2.59 4.79 -5.05
CA ARG A 57 3.50 5.94 -5.07
C ARG A 57 3.54 6.67 -6.42
N GLU A 58 3.34 5.97 -7.53
CA GLU A 58 3.35 6.57 -8.88
C GLU A 58 2.01 7.25 -9.14
N LEU A 59 0.90 6.58 -8.79
CA LEU A 59 -0.46 7.12 -8.89
C LEU A 59 -0.63 8.41 -8.08
N LEU A 60 -0.06 8.47 -6.88
CA LEU A 60 -0.19 9.60 -5.96
C LEU A 60 0.93 10.63 -6.10
N GLY A 61 1.97 10.38 -6.89
CA GLY A 61 3.11 11.29 -7.06
C GLY A 61 4.00 11.40 -5.82
N LEU A 62 4.25 10.29 -5.13
CA LEU A 62 5.01 10.23 -3.88
C LEU A 62 6.47 9.81 -4.14
N ALA A 63 7.39 10.48 -3.45
CA ALA A 63 8.80 10.12 -3.43
C ALA A 63 9.12 9.48 -2.08
N THR A 64 8.79 8.21 -1.95
CA THR A 64 8.67 7.49 -0.67
C THR A 64 10.01 7.20 0.00
N GLY A 65 11.10 7.08 -0.76
CA GLY A 65 12.31 6.38 -0.29
C GLY A 65 12.20 4.88 -0.55
N LYS A 66 13.26 4.11 -0.25
CA LYS A 66 13.36 2.66 -0.57
C LYS A 66 13.13 1.75 0.63
N ASP A 67 13.00 2.34 1.81
CA ASP A 67 13.09 1.73 3.13
C ASP A 67 11.73 1.58 3.81
N ASN A 68 10.63 1.60 3.05
CA ASN A 68 9.26 1.48 3.58
C ASN A 68 8.32 0.79 2.59
N GLY A 69 7.15 0.38 3.08
CA GLY A 69 6.16 -0.35 2.29
C GLY A 69 5.58 0.44 1.12
N TRP A 70 5.46 1.77 1.26
CA TRP A 70 4.97 2.64 0.18
C TRP A 70 5.84 2.56 -1.09
N TYR A 71 7.12 2.19 -0.97
CA TYR A 71 8.01 2.03 -2.11
C TYR A 71 7.57 0.92 -3.07
N THR A 72 7.09 -0.19 -2.52
CA THR A 72 6.70 -1.40 -3.26
C THR A 72 5.19 -1.55 -3.41
N LEU A 73 4.40 -0.77 -2.66
CA LEU A 73 2.95 -0.86 -2.62
C LEU A 73 2.31 -0.68 -4.00
N ARG A 74 1.53 -1.69 -4.41
CA ARG A 74 0.68 -1.67 -5.59
C ARG A 74 -0.80 -1.68 -5.20
N ILE A 75 -1.68 -1.39 -6.17
CA ILE A 75 -3.13 -1.42 -5.96
C ILE A 75 -3.60 -2.80 -5.48
N GLY A 76 -3.13 -3.90 -6.07
CA GLY A 76 -3.50 -5.25 -5.59
C GLY A 76 -3.05 -5.54 -4.14
N GLU A 77 -1.87 -5.05 -3.73
CA GLU A 77 -1.39 -5.17 -2.34
C GLU A 77 -2.19 -4.29 -1.38
N LEU A 78 -2.60 -3.09 -1.83
CA LEU A 78 -3.49 -2.22 -1.07
C LEU A 78 -4.86 -2.87 -0.87
N LYS A 79 -5.42 -3.54 -1.88
CA LYS A 79 -6.67 -4.30 -1.74
C LYS A 79 -6.57 -5.42 -0.71
N ALA A 80 -5.42 -6.09 -0.59
CA ALA A 80 -5.18 -7.06 0.49
C ALA A 80 -5.31 -6.40 1.87
N MET A 81 -4.68 -5.23 2.07
CA MET A 81 -4.74 -4.49 3.34
C MET A 81 -6.16 -3.99 3.64
N LEU A 82 -6.87 -3.48 2.63
CA LEU A 82 -8.25 -3.04 2.80
C LEU A 82 -9.20 -4.21 3.11
N ALA A 83 -8.99 -5.37 2.51
CA ALA A 83 -9.78 -6.56 2.80
C ALA A 83 -9.55 -7.06 4.23
N LEU A 84 -8.30 -7.03 4.72
CA LEU A 84 -7.97 -7.31 6.12
C LEU A 84 -8.65 -6.32 7.07
N ALA A 85 -8.58 -5.02 6.77
CA ALA A 85 -9.24 -3.97 7.55
C ALA A 85 -10.79 -4.14 7.57
N GLY A 86 -11.37 -4.51 6.43
CA GLY A 86 -12.79 -4.80 6.28
C GLY A 86 -13.23 -6.16 6.83
N GLY A 87 -12.29 -7.02 7.24
CA GLY A 87 -12.57 -8.37 7.73
C GLY A 87 -13.04 -9.37 6.68
N ASP A 88 -12.85 -9.08 5.39
CA ASP A 88 -13.11 -10.02 4.29
C ASP A 88 -11.86 -10.89 4.05
N LEU A 89 -11.80 -12.02 4.76
CA LEU A 89 -10.62 -12.90 4.74
C LEU A 89 -10.46 -13.65 3.41
N ASP A 90 -11.54 -13.83 2.64
CA ASP A 90 -11.49 -14.48 1.33
C ASP A 90 -10.81 -13.56 0.31
N GLN A 91 -11.24 -12.29 0.26
CA GLN A 91 -10.58 -11.28 -0.57
C GLN A 91 -9.14 -11.02 -0.08
N ALA A 92 -8.92 -10.96 1.23
CA ALA A 92 -7.59 -10.77 1.79
C ALA A 92 -6.62 -11.87 1.36
N LEU A 93 -7.06 -13.14 1.35
CA LEU A 93 -6.25 -14.26 0.88
C LEU A 93 -5.92 -14.11 -0.60
N ALA A 94 -6.91 -13.89 -1.46
CA ALA A 94 -6.70 -13.77 -2.91
C ALA A 94 -5.69 -12.66 -3.26
N TRP A 95 -5.83 -11.49 -2.65
CA TRP A 95 -4.91 -10.37 -2.88
C TRP A 95 -3.55 -10.56 -2.20
N THR A 96 -3.48 -11.29 -1.10
CA THR A 96 -2.21 -11.68 -0.46
C THR A 96 -1.42 -12.66 -1.34
N GLU A 97 -2.10 -13.62 -1.97
CA GLU A 97 -1.48 -14.52 -2.95
C GLU A 97 -0.96 -13.77 -4.16
N TRP A 98 -1.78 -12.86 -4.72
CA TRP A 98 -1.37 -11.96 -5.80
C TRP A 98 -0.13 -11.14 -5.41
N THR A 99 -0.12 -10.59 -4.20
CA THR A 99 1.00 -9.79 -3.69
C THR A 99 2.28 -10.61 -3.61
N MET A 100 2.19 -11.84 -3.09
CA MET A 100 3.34 -12.76 -3.06
C MET A 100 3.80 -13.14 -4.46
N GLU A 101 2.89 -13.40 -5.40
CA GLU A 101 3.23 -13.76 -6.77
C GLU A 101 4.00 -12.63 -7.49
N PHE A 102 3.52 -11.39 -7.38
CA PHE A 102 4.01 -10.28 -8.20
C PHE A 102 4.99 -9.32 -7.49
N ASN A 103 5.06 -9.31 -6.15
CA ASN A 103 5.89 -8.36 -5.39
C ASN A 103 7.00 -9.01 -4.55
N GLN A 104 6.96 -10.33 -4.26
CA GLN A 104 7.96 -10.95 -3.35
C GLN A 104 9.43 -10.74 -3.77
N SER A 105 9.68 -10.57 -5.07
CA SER A 105 11.02 -10.38 -5.64
C SER A 105 11.63 -9.00 -5.36
N VAL A 106 10.79 -8.01 -5.04
CA VAL A 106 11.21 -6.62 -4.75
C VAL A 106 11.10 -6.27 -3.27
N PHE A 107 10.51 -7.15 -2.47
CA PHE A 107 10.39 -6.98 -1.02
C PHE A 107 11.74 -7.18 -0.31
N SER A 108 11.86 -6.53 0.86
CA SER A 108 12.91 -6.87 1.82
C SER A 108 12.68 -8.29 2.36
N ALA A 109 13.73 -8.94 2.85
CA ALA A 109 13.60 -10.27 3.44
C ALA A 109 12.58 -10.30 4.60
N GLU A 110 12.51 -9.23 5.38
CA GLU A 110 11.53 -9.05 6.46
C GLU A 110 10.09 -8.97 5.92
N ARG A 111 9.83 -8.12 4.91
CA ARG A 111 8.49 -7.99 4.31
C ARG A 111 8.05 -9.27 3.60
N THR A 112 8.95 -9.97 2.92
CA THR A 112 8.67 -11.30 2.34
C THR A 112 8.36 -12.32 3.43
N ASN A 113 9.06 -12.27 4.57
CA ASN A 113 8.76 -13.15 5.70
C ASN A 113 7.38 -12.87 6.31
N TYR A 114 7.02 -11.59 6.48
CA TYR A 114 5.70 -11.16 6.91
C TYR A 114 4.59 -11.71 5.98
N TYR A 115 4.69 -11.48 4.67
CA TYR A 115 3.64 -11.92 3.74
C TYR A 115 3.51 -13.45 3.66
N ARG A 116 4.61 -14.21 3.79
CA ARG A 116 4.54 -15.68 3.91
C ARG A 116 3.81 -16.12 5.19
N CYS A 117 4.07 -15.43 6.30
CA CYS A 117 3.37 -15.68 7.56
C CYS A 117 1.87 -15.37 7.41
N LEU A 118 1.53 -14.18 6.91
CA LEU A 118 0.16 -13.73 6.68
C LEU A 118 -0.62 -14.67 5.76
N GLN A 119 -0.04 -15.07 4.62
CA GLN A 119 -0.64 -16.03 3.70
C GLN A 119 -0.94 -17.36 4.41
N THR A 120 -0.01 -17.85 5.24
CA THR A 120 -0.20 -19.10 5.99
C THR A 120 -1.34 -18.99 7.00
N LEU A 121 -1.44 -17.86 7.71
CA LEU A 121 -2.52 -17.62 8.66
C LEU A 121 -3.87 -17.48 7.97
N LEU A 122 -3.93 -16.82 6.82
CA LEU A 122 -5.14 -16.71 6.00
C LEU A 122 -5.58 -18.07 5.45
N LEU A 123 -4.64 -18.90 4.97
CA LEU A 123 -4.96 -20.27 4.56
C LEU A 123 -5.50 -21.10 5.74
N LEU A 124 -4.92 -20.93 6.93
CA LEU A 124 -5.39 -21.62 8.13
C LEU A 124 -6.78 -21.14 8.57
N SER A 125 -7.11 -19.87 8.40
CA SER A 125 -8.46 -19.37 8.75
C SER A 125 -9.56 -19.93 7.85
N GLN A 126 -9.22 -20.46 6.68
CA GLN A 126 -10.14 -21.15 5.77
C GLN A 126 -10.35 -22.63 6.13
N GLU A 127 -9.58 -23.18 7.07
CA GLU A 127 -9.64 -24.60 7.43
C GLU A 127 -10.55 -24.80 8.66
N GLU A 128 -11.83 -25.11 8.43
CA GLU A 128 -12.83 -25.29 9.50
C GLU A 128 -12.51 -26.42 10.50
N ASP A 129 -11.78 -27.45 10.05
CA ASP A 129 -11.44 -28.64 10.84
C ASP A 129 -10.13 -28.50 11.63
N ARG A 130 -9.47 -27.34 11.57
CA ARG A 130 -8.15 -27.11 12.18
C ARG A 130 -8.21 -26.07 13.29
N GLU A 131 -7.53 -26.36 14.40
CA GLU A 131 -7.44 -25.44 15.53
C GLU A 131 -6.17 -24.57 15.42
N PRO A 132 -6.28 -23.23 15.31
CA PRO A 132 -5.12 -22.35 15.09
C PRO A 132 -4.02 -22.46 16.13
N LEU A 133 -4.40 -22.65 17.40
CA LEU A 133 -3.47 -22.75 18.53
C LEU A 133 -2.50 -23.94 18.41
N GLN A 134 -2.88 -25.00 17.69
CA GLN A 134 -2.01 -26.18 17.50
C GLN A 134 -0.79 -25.86 16.61
N TYR A 135 -0.90 -24.86 15.74
CA TYR A 135 0.14 -24.51 14.77
C TYR A 135 1.03 -23.34 15.21
N LEU A 136 0.60 -22.59 16.24
CA LEU A 136 1.28 -21.37 16.69
C LEU A 136 2.77 -21.57 16.98
N ASN A 137 3.15 -22.65 17.68
CA ASN A 137 4.55 -22.93 17.98
C ASN A 137 5.38 -23.16 16.70
N ALA A 138 4.83 -23.86 15.72
CA ALA A 138 5.48 -24.10 14.44
C ALA A 138 5.64 -22.80 13.64
N PHE A 139 4.62 -21.94 13.64
CA PHE A 139 4.67 -20.63 12.99
C PHE A 139 5.71 -19.72 13.60
N VAL A 140 5.78 -19.63 14.94
CA VAL A 140 6.81 -18.83 15.63
C VAL A 140 8.22 -19.34 15.30
N ARG A 141 8.41 -20.65 15.16
CA ARG A 141 9.70 -21.23 14.76
C ARG A 141 10.07 -20.97 13.29
N MET A 142 9.08 -20.89 12.40
CA MET A 142 9.29 -20.67 10.97
C MET A 142 9.47 -19.19 10.62
N TYR A 143 8.60 -18.34 11.16
CA TYR A 143 8.47 -16.93 10.78
C TYR A 143 9.02 -15.97 11.84
N GLY A 144 9.26 -16.43 13.07
CA GLY A 144 9.61 -15.57 14.20
C GLY A 144 8.38 -14.99 14.89
N ALA A 145 8.52 -14.63 16.17
CA ALA A 145 7.41 -14.13 16.98
C ALA A 145 6.85 -12.80 16.42
N GLU A 146 7.73 -11.88 16.03
CA GLU A 146 7.34 -10.56 15.51
C GLU A 146 6.47 -10.65 14.25
N ALA A 147 6.82 -11.53 13.31
CA ALA A 147 6.04 -11.71 12.08
C ALA A 147 4.67 -12.35 12.34
N VAL A 148 4.61 -13.31 13.27
CA VAL A 148 3.34 -13.95 13.67
C VAL A 148 2.43 -12.96 14.38
N GLU A 149 2.99 -12.14 15.28
CA GLU A 149 2.26 -11.09 15.99
C GLU A 149 1.70 -10.06 15.00
N ALA A 150 2.54 -9.49 14.14
CA ALA A 150 2.11 -8.51 13.14
C ALA A 150 1.07 -9.07 12.16
N ALA A 151 1.26 -10.30 11.67
CA ALA A 151 0.29 -10.92 10.76
C ALA A 151 -1.03 -11.26 11.46
N SER A 152 -1.01 -11.61 12.75
CA SER A 152 -2.23 -11.83 13.54
C SER A 152 -2.97 -10.52 13.81
N ALA A 153 -2.24 -9.43 14.13
CA ALA A 153 -2.82 -8.10 14.28
C ALA A 153 -3.49 -7.64 12.97
N ALA A 154 -2.84 -7.86 11.83
CA ALA A 154 -3.43 -7.59 10.52
C ALA A 154 -4.68 -8.45 10.24
N LEU A 155 -4.65 -9.75 10.55
CA LEU A 155 -5.78 -10.66 10.38
C LEU A 155 -7.00 -10.26 11.22
N SER A 156 -6.77 -9.71 12.41
CA SER A 156 -7.84 -9.20 13.28
C SER A 156 -8.44 -7.86 12.83
N GLY A 157 -7.76 -7.16 11.90
CA GLY A 157 -8.11 -5.82 11.45
C GLY A 157 -7.57 -4.69 12.32
N GLU A 158 -6.79 -4.98 13.38
CA GLU A 158 -6.19 -3.96 14.27
C GLU A 158 -5.07 -3.17 13.58
N GLU A 159 -4.13 -3.86 12.93
CA GLU A 159 -3.01 -3.24 12.20
C GLU A 159 -2.86 -3.80 10.77
N PRO A 160 -3.84 -3.56 9.88
CA PRO A 160 -3.85 -4.18 8.54
C PRO A 160 -2.84 -3.56 7.56
N PHE A 161 -2.38 -2.32 7.81
CA PHE A 161 -1.51 -1.55 6.92
C PHE A 161 0.00 -1.74 7.21
N TYR A 162 0.46 -2.99 7.21
CA TYR A 162 1.83 -3.34 7.61
C TYR A 162 2.93 -2.62 6.80
N GLY A 163 3.82 -1.94 7.54
CA GLY A 163 4.97 -1.23 7.00
C GLY A 163 4.61 0.06 6.23
N LEU A 164 3.37 0.55 6.37
CA LEU A 164 2.96 1.86 5.91
C LEU A 164 2.93 2.82 7.11
N GLN A 165 3.83 3.81 7.11
CA GLN A 165 3.75 4.89 8.07
C GLN A 165 2.64 5.87 7.68
N ALA A 166 2.00 6.49 8.68
CA ALA A 166 1.07 7.60 8.46
C ALA A 166 1.80 8.78 7.80
N VAL A 167 1.11 9.46 6.88
CA VAL A 167 1.70 10.51 6.04
C VAL A 167 0.86 11.77 6.16
N ASP A 168 1.51 12.87 6.51
CA ASP A 168 0.92 14.20 6.54
C ASP A 168 0.80 14.82 5.14
N SER A 169 -0.03 15.85 4.99
CA SER A 169 -0.24 16.53 3.69
C SER A 169 1.03 17.16 3.12
N ASP A 170 1.99 17.53 3.97
CA ASP A 170 3.29 18.08 3.57
C ASP A 170 4.35 17.00 3.34
N LEU A 171 3.99 15.72 3.49
CA LEU A 171 4.81 14.54 3.19
C LEU A 171 6.13 14.54 4.00
N HIS A 172 6.10 15.02 5.24
CA HIS A 172 7.25 15.00 6.16
C HIS A 172 7.69 13.58 6.51
N ALA A 173 6.77 12.62 6.47
CA ALA A 173 7.05 11.20 6.63
C ALA A 173 8.03 10.62 5.59
N PHE A 174 8.29 11.32 4.48
CA PHE A 174 9.18 10.88 3.40
C PHE A 174 10.40 11.80 3.23
N PRO A 175 11.59 11.44 3.78
CA PRO A 175 12.81 12.23 3.62
C PRO A 175 13.22 12.47 2.15
N ALA A 176 12.94 11.49 1.28
CA ALA A 176 13.18 11.63 -0.16
C ALA A 176 12.29 12.71 -0.79
N HIS A 177 11.01 12.80 -0.38
CA HIS A 177 10.10 13.86 -0.84
C HIS A 177 10.50 15.24 -0.29
N GLN A 178 10.89 15.31 0.98
CA GLN A 178 11.41 16.56 1.55
C GLN A 178 12.66 17.07 0.82
N SER A 179 13.53 16.16 0.37
CA SER A 179 14.71 16.51 -0.43
C SER A 179 14.32 17.03 -1.81
N LEU A 180 13.29 16.46 -2.44
CA LEU A 180 12.71 16.95 -3.70
C LEU A 180 12.14 18.37 -3.52
N LEU A 181 11.36 18.62 -2.47
CA LEU A 181 10.81 19.94 -2.17
C LEU A 181 11.90 20.97 -1.90
N LYS A 182 12.95 20.63 -1.14
CA LYS A 182 14.11 21.51 -0.93
C LYS A 182 14.84 21.86 -2.22
N ALA A 183 14.92 20.94 -3.18
CA ALA A 183 15.47 21.22 -4.50
C ALA A 183 14.55 22.14 -5.31
N TYR A 184 13.23 21.88 -5.26
CA TYR A 184 12.23 22.68 -5.95
C TYR A 184 12.18 24.12 -5.42
N GLU A 185 12.30 24.33 -4.11
CA GLU A 185 12.35 25.65 -3.46
C GLU A 185 13.48 26.54 -3.98
N LYS A 186 14.64 25.97 -4.33
CA LYS A 186 15.74 26.73 -4.97
C LYS A 186 15.30 27.30 -6.32
N LEU A 187 14.54 26.52 -7.10
CA LEU A 187 13.98 26.95 -8.39
C LEU A 187 12.89 28.00 -8.19
N GLN A 188 12.03 27.84 -7.18
CA GLN A 188 10.98 28.81 -6.87
C GLN A 188 11.57 30.18 -6.50
N LYS A 189 12.62 30.21 -5.67
CA LYS A 189 13.36 31.44 -5.36
C LYS A 189 13.97 32.09 -6.60
N ALA A 190 14.56 31.30 -7.49
CA ALA A 190 15.13 31.82 -8.74
C ALA A 190 14.06 32.42 -9.67
N LYS A 191 12.90 31.75 -9.82
CA LYS A 191 11.76 32.26 -10.61
C LYS A 191 11.25 33.58 -10.04
N ALA A 192 11.04 33.65 -8.72
CA ALA A 192 10.58 34.86 -8.05
C ALA A 192 11.56 36.02 -8.22
N ALA A 193 12.86 35.78 -8.07
CA ALA A 193 13.89 36.81 -8.26
C ALA A 193 13.99 37.31 -9.71
N TYR A 194 13.71 36.44 -10.69
CA TYR A 194 13.76 36.81 -12.10
C TYR A 194 12.53 37.62 -12.53
N TRP A 195 11.33 37.25 -12.08
CA TRP A 195 10.05 37.92 -12.43
C TRP A 195 9.65 39.10 -11.51
N SER A 196 10.38 39.36 -10.42
CA SER A 196 10.18 40.55 -9.58
C SER A 196 10.96 41.79 -10.05
N LYS A 197 11.72 41.67 -11.14
CA LYS A 197 12.30 42.79 -11.89
C LYS A 197 11.36 43.22 -13.00
#